data_AF-A0AA94EGJ4-F1
#
_entry.id   AF-A0AA94EGJ4-F1
#
_cell.length_a   1.000
_cell.length_b   1.000
_cell.length_c   1.000
_cell.angle_alpha   90.00
_cell.angle_beta   90.00
_cell.angle_gamma   90.00
#
_symmetry.space_group_name_H-M   'P 1'
#
loop_
_entity.id
_entity.type
_entity.pdbx_description
1 polymer ?
#
loop_
_entity_poly.entity_id
_entity_poly.type
_entity_poly.pdbx_seq_one_letter_code
_entity_poly.pdbx_strand_id
1 'polypeptide(L)'
;MKSSARLSIYDLKRKAKRFQRDLKIKTAKRQRIARQQLRSGKVPIAISSIVRRISSQEPRRKYRKYETFKLPRTFSFLEDPEQALSTIHEITSALTNRRCRSIQLNYQHCRRYSLGSEALLGVLGRVIKHQKRTNGRTVTINGVYPSEPNHTEIVRDVGIVKEIDADKEHRDLADTKQQFIFMKEKTSTAKGSAYARDDKNQTSENFVKYINDCLAESISKKLTEKACRTLKSCVSELLDNAERHAMDKQQGKWYVRAHVNFSHEHPSCEIVIFNFGKTIAATYDGLSAEHFSYNQQVKPYVERHIGVRGLTREALITVASLQGRVSCKNNDERRTCGTGTVELLNFFQELHDDICSSGLMKNNDLRPLMALMSGNTWIKFDGTYRLSFTNDDWNDGLDDRSLEQAIYPLNDTPGKLADPPDTEFVKSLDTGFFPGVMINIRFPLEVTRDQV
;
A
#
# COMPACT_ATOMS: atom_id res chain seq x y z
N MET A 1 60.92 -18.54 -0.16
CA MET A 1 60.25 -19.32 0.91
C MET A 1 59.33 -18.40 1.71
N LYS A 2 58.00 -18.47 1.48
CA LYS A 2 57.00 -17.74 2.30
C LYS A 2 56.38 -18.73 3.28
N SER A 3 56.58 -18.49 4.57
CA SER A 3 56.08 -19.29 5.68
C SER A 3 54.55 -19.24 5.73
N SER A 4 53.91 -20.40 5.55
CA SER A 4 52.46 -20.59 5.70
C SER A 4 52.14 -20.82 7.18
N ALA A 5 51.43 -19.87 7.79
CA ALA A 5 50.94 -19.99 9.15
C ALA A 5 49.84 -21.07 9.21
N ARG A 6 50.18 -22.27 9.68
CA ARG A 6 49.19 -23.31 10.03
C ARG A 6 48.43 -22.89 11.29
N LEU A 7 47.25 -22.30 11.09
CA LEU A 7 46.26 -22.09 12.16
C LEU A 7 45.83 -23.46 12.71
N SER A 8 46.08 -23.70 13.99
CA SER A 8 45.63 -24.89 14.70
C SER A 8 44.10 -24.99 14.70
N ILE A 9 43.54 -26.19 14.52
CA ILE A 9 42.10 -26.48 14.67
C ILE A 9 41.56 -25.96 16.01
N TYR A 10 42.42 -25.91 17.03
CA TYR A 10 42.10 -25.36 18.34
C TYR A 10 41.80 -23.84 18.30
N ASP A 11 42.58 -23.08 17.53
CA ASP A 11 42.40 -21.63 17.39
C ASP A 11 41.13 -21.26 16.62
N LEU A 12 40.79 -22.07 15.60
CA LEU A 12 39.53 -21.93 14.86
C LEU A 12 38.31 -22.18 15.77
N LYS A 13 38.35 -23.24 16.59
CA LYS A 13 37.28 -23.53 17.57
C LYS A 13 37.14 -22.41 18.61
N ARG A 14 38.26 -21.82 19.05
CA ARG A 14 38.26 -20.70 20.01
C ARG A 14 37.69 -19.41 19.40
N LYS A 15 38.03 -19.10 18.14
CA LYS A 15 37.45 -17.97 17.39
C LYS A 15 35.95 -18.13 17.16
N ALA A 16 35.50 -19.32 16.77
CA ALA A 16 34.07 -19.63 16.58
C ALA A 16 33.26 -19.45 17.89
N LYS A 17 33.77 -19.93 19.03
CA LYS A 17 33.12 -19.72 20.35
C LYS A 17 33.04 -18.25 20.75
N ARG A 18 34.09 -17.46 20.48
CA ARG A 18 34.06 -16.00 20.72
C ARG A 18 33.02 -15.31 19.85
N PHE A 19 32.97 -15.63 18.56
CA PHE A 19 31.99 -15.09 17.64
C PHE A 19 30.54 -15.40 18.05
N GLN A 20 30.26 -16.65 18.47
CA GLN A 20 28.94 -17.01 18.99
C GLN A 20 28.57 -16.26 20.28
N ARG A 21 29.56 -16.00 21.16
CA ARG A 21 29.35 -15.23 22.40
C ARG A 21 29.06 -13.76 22.09
N ASP A 22 29.77 -13.17 21.14
CA ASP A 22 29.55 -11.79 20.70
C ASP A 22 28.19 -11.63 20.01
N LEU A 23 27.76 -12.62 19.22
CA LEU A 23 26.41 -12.67 18.66
C LEU A 23 25.35 -12.71 19.77
N LYS A 24 25.50 -13.58 20.79
CA LYS A 24 24.56 -13.63 21.93
C LYS A 24 24.51 -12.32 22.70
N ILE A 25 25.64 -11.66 22.92
CA ILE A 25 25.71 -10.36 23.60
C ILE A 25 25.05 -9.27 22.75
N LYS A 26 25.28 -9.24 21.43
CA LYS A 26 24.62 -8.31 20.51
C LYS A 26 23.10 -8.51 20.50
N THR A 27 22.62 -9.76 20.47
CA THR A 27 21.19 -10.09 20.52
C THR A 27 20.57 -9.67 21.85
N ALA A 28 21.22 -9.96 22.97
CA ALA A 28 20.76 -9.54 24.31
C ALA A 28 20.72 -8.02 24.47
N LYS A 29 21.72 -7.30 23.93
CA LYS A 29 21.76 -5.83 23.93
C LYS A 29 20.63 -5.24 23.09
N ARG A 30 20.35 -5.80 21.90
CA ARG A 30 19.19 -5.43 21.06
C ARG A 30 17.86 -5.63 21.79
N GLN A 31 17.68 -6.79 22.44
CA GLN A 31 16.48 -7.08 23.23
C GLN A 31 16.31 -6.13 24.43
N ARG A 32 17.42 -5.76 25.10
CA ARG A 32 17.39 -4.79 26.21
C ARG A 32 17.03 -3.38 25.75
N ILE A 33 17.58 -2.92 24.61
CA ILE A 33 17.24 -1.63 24.01
C ILE A 33 15.76 -1.59 23.60
N ALA A 34 15.26 -2.66 22.96
CA ALA A 34 13.84 -2.78 22.62
C ALA A 34 12.93 -2.70 23.85
N ARG A 35 13.29 -3.39 24.94
CA ARG A 35 12.59 -3.33 26.23
C ARG A 35 12.67 -1.96 26.91
N GLN A 36 13.78 -1.25 26.79
CA GLN A 36 13.93 0.12 27.31
C GLN A 36 13.09 1.13 26.51
N GLN A 37 13.02 0.97 25.19
CA GLN A 37 12.15 1.79 24.33
C GLN A 37 10.67 1.59 24.69
N LEU A 38 10.25 0.34 24.96
CA LEU A 38 8.92 -0.01 25.47
C LEU A 38 8.59 0.62 26.84
N ARG A 39 9.58 0.74 27.74
CA ARG A 39 9.41 1.38 29.06
C ARG A 39 9.39 2.91 29.00
N SER A 40 9.97 3.52 27.96
CA SER A 40 10.08 4.98 27.82
C SER A 40 8.81 5.68 27.36
N GLY A 41 7.67 4.99 27.24
CA GLY A 41 6.40 5.63 26.89
C GLY A 41 6.34 6.24 25.49
N LYS A 42 7.31 5.96 24.61
CA LYS A 42 7.19 6.21 23.16
C LYS A 42 6.22 5.18 22.60
N VAL A 43 4.93 5.46 22.76
CA VAL A 43 3.81 4.58 22.41
C VAL A 43 3.95 4.15 20.94
N PRO A 44 4.06 2.84 20.63
CA PRO A 44 3.66 2.36 19.31
C PRO A 44 2.19 2.74 19.16
N ILE A 45 1.82 3.42 18.06
CA ILE A 45 0.40 3.74 17.74
C ILE A 45 -0.47 2.59 18.26
N ALA A 46 -1.34 2.89 19.23
CA ALA A 46 -2.09 1.83 19.88
C ALA A 46 -2.89 1.13 18.80
N ILE A 47 -2.63 -0.14 18.51
CA ILE A 47 -3.26 -0.86 17.40
C ILE A 47 -4.79 -0.77 17.50
N SER A 48 -5.32 -0.65 18.72
CA SER A 48 -6.70 -0.32 19.02
C SER A 48 -7.21 0.96 18.37
N SER A 49 -6.39 2.01 18.22
CA SER A 49 -6.76 3.25 17.54
C SER A 49 -6.82 3.09 16.03
N ILE A 50 -5.96 2.25 15.43
CA ILE A 50 -6.06 1.92 14.00
C ILE A 50 -7.33 1.10 13.77
N VAL A 51 -7.53 0.02 14.53
CA VAL A 51 -8.71 -0.86 14.41
C VAL A 51 -10.01 -0.08 14.57
N ARG A 52 -10.12 0.79 15.59
CA ARG A 52 -11.31 1.63 15.80
C ARG A 52 -11.55 2.65 14.69
N ARG A 53 -10.51 3.06 13.96
CA ARG A 53 -10.65 4.01 12.86
C ARG A 53 -11.03 3.33 11.55
N ILE A 54 -10.81 2.02 11.40
CA ILE A 54 -11.07 1.31 10.12
C ILE A 54 -12.56 1.31 9.73
N SER A 55 -13.44 1.30 10.72
CA SER A 55 -14.87 1.44 10.52
C SER A 55 -15.50 2.19 11.68
N SER A 56 -16.55 2.96 11.39
CA SER A 56 -17.43 3.59 12.39
C SER A 56 -18.44 2.61 13.00
N GLN A 57 -18.56 1.39 12.45
CA GLN A 57 -19.46 0.38 13.00
C GLN A 57 -19.00 -0.04 14.39
N GLU A 58 -19.94 -0.10 15.33
CA GLU A 58 -19.65 -0.62 16.66
C GLU A 58 -19.36 -2.12 16.58
N PRO A 59 -18.23 -2.59 17.15
CA PRO A 59 -17.92 -4.01 17.16
C PRO A 59 -18.97 -4.78 17.96
N ARG A 60 -19.09 -6.09 17.69
CA ARG A 60 -20.04 -6.95 18.42
C ARG A 60 -19.84 -6.82 19.93
N ARG A 61 -20.94 -6.61 20.66
CA ARG A 61 -20.95 -6.44 22.13
C ARG A 61 -20.27 -7.58 22.88
N LYS A 62 -20.33 -8.81 22.35
CA LYS A 62 -19.70 -10.00 22.95
C LYS A 62 -19.09 -10.87 21.85
N TYR A 63 -17.80 -11.11 21.97
CA TYR A 63 -17.10 -12.17 21.24
C TYR A 63 -16.98 -13.41 22.13
N ARG A 64 -17.17 -14.58 21.53
CA ARG A 64 -16.91 -15.89 22.09
C ARG A 64 -15.41 -16.12 22.24
N LYS A 65 -15.05 -17.18 22.96
CA LYS A 65 -13.66 -17.61 23.12
C LYS A 65 -13.05 -18.11 21.81
N TYR A 66 -13.90 -18.69 20.96
CA TYR A 66 -13.59 -19.21 19.63
C TYR A 66 -14.61 -18.60 18.67
N GLU A 67 -14.14 -17.89 17.66
CA GLU A 67 -14.97 -17.23 16.66
C GLU A 67 -14.68 -17.75 15.26
N THR A 68 -15.70 -17.80 14.41
CA THR A 68 -15.56 -18.14 13.00
C THR A 68 -16.11 -17.00 12.17
N PHE A 69 -15.28 -16.46 11.27
CA PHE A 69 -15.64 -15.41 10.33
C PHE A 69 -15.73 -16.01 8.93
N LYS A 70 -16.91 -15.90 8.32
CA LYS A 70 -17.10 -16.19 6.90
C LYS A 70 -16.73 -14.93 6.13
N LEU A 71 -15.72 -15.01 5.26
CA LEU A 71 -15.37 -13.88 4.41
C LEU A 71 -16.51 -13.62 3.40
N PRO A 72 -16.77 -12.36 3.06
CA PRO A 72 -17.81 -11.99 2.11
C PRO A 72 -17.49 -12.55 0.71
N ARG A 73 -18.51 -12.60 -0.17
CA ARG A 73 -18.31 -13.01 -1.56
C ARG A 73 -17.32 -12.11 -2.30
N THR A 74 -17.34 -10.82 -1.97
CA THR A 74 -16.40 -9.81 -2.46
C THR A 74 -15.60 -9.25 -1.29
N PHE A 75 -14.32 -9.58 -1.23
CA PHE A 75 -13.36 -9.09 -0.26
C PHE A 75 -12.25 -8.29 -0.98
N SER A 76 -12.60 -7.15 -1.58
CA SER A 76 -11.73 -6.44 -2.52
C SER A 76 -11.80 -4.93 -2.35
N PHE A 77 -10.67 -4.27 -2.14
CA PHE A 77 -10.57 -2.81 -2.17
C PHE A 77 -10.67 -2.19 -3.57
N LEU A 78 -10.61 -3.02 -4.62
CA LEU A 78 -10.78 -2.56 -6.00
C LEU A 78 -12.27 -2.52 -6.41
N GLU A 79 -13.17 -3.12 -5.63
CA GLU A 79 -14.57 -3.31 -6.03
C GLU A 79 -15.58 -2.98 -4.93
N ASP A 80 -15.35 -3.46 -3.72
CA ASP A 80 -16.24 -3.26 -2.56
C ASP A 80 -15.39 -2.92 -1.31
N PRO A 81 -14.84 -1.70 -1.27
CA PRO A 81 -13.98 -1.27 -0.17
C PRO A 81 -14.71 -1.21 1.17
N GLU A 82 -16.00 -0.92 1.16
CA GLU A 82 -16.83 -0.81 2.37
C GLU A 82 -17.00 -2.16 3.05
N GLN A 83 -17.44 -3.18 2.28
CA GLN A 83 -17.58 -4.53 2.81
C GLN A 83 -16.24 -5.09 3.27
N ALA A 84 -15.16 -4.83 2.52
CA ALA A 84 -13.80 -5.27 2.90
C ALA A 84 -13.33 -4.63 4.21
N LEU A 85 -13.47 -3.30 4.38
CA LEU A 85 -13.08 -2.60 5.62
C LEU A 85 -13.93 -3.06 6.81
N SER A 86 -15.25 -3.21 6.65
CA SER A 86 -16.15 -3.71 7.70
C SER A 86 -15.72 -5.11 8.15
N THR A 87 -15.45 -6.02 7.22
CA THR A 87 -14.98 -7.38 7.54
C THR A 87 -13.63 -7.35 8.28
N ILE A 88 -12.67 -6.54 7.82
CA ILE A 88 -11.38 -6.39 8.50
C ILE A 88 -11.56 -5.80 9.90
N HIS A 89 -12.42 -4.80 10.05
CA HIS A 89 -12.74 -4.21 11.35
C HIS A 89 -13.33 -5.27 12.29
N GLU A 90 -14.29 -6.06 11.83
CA GLU A 90 -14.94 -7.08 12.65
C GLU A 90 -13.94 -8.15 13.15
N ILE A 91 -13.10 -8.66 12.24
CA ILE A 91 -12.06 -9.65 12.55
C ILE A 91 -11.03 -9.07 13.52
N THR A 92 -10.53 -7.86 13.26
CA THR A 92 -9.50 -7.23 14.09
C THR A 92 -10.04 -6.79 15.46
N SER A 93 -11.31 -6.41 15.55
CA SER A 93 -12.01 -6.17 16.81
C SER A 93 -12.13 -7.45 17.65
N ALA A 94 -12.42 -8.60 17.02
CA ALA A 94 -12.38 -9.89 17.71
C ALA A 94 -10.96 -10.23 18.19
N LEU A 95 -9.95 -10.04 17.33
CA LEU A 95 -8.54 -10.30 17.66
C LEU A 95 -8.01 -9.41 18.79
N THR A 96 -8.48 -8.17 18.93
CA THR A 96 -8.08 -7.29 20.04
C THR A 96 -8.87 -7.58 21.33
N ASN A 97 -10.03 -8.24 21.23
CA ASN A 97 -10.83 -8.62 22.38
C ASN A 97 -10.08 -9.58 23.33
N ARG A 98 -10.22 -9.35 24.65
CA ARG A 98 -9.57 -10.16 25.69
C ARG A 98 -10.14 -11.58 25.82
N ARG A 99 -11.42 -11.79 25.49
CA ARG A 99 -12.09 -13.10 25.60
C ARG A 99 -11.75 -14.02 24.45
N CYS A 100 -11.56 -13.47 23.25
CA CYS A 100 -11.26 -14.23 22.05
C CYS A 100 -9.82 -14.76 22.07
N ARG A 101 -9.71 -16.10 22.07
CA ARG A 101 -8.43 -16.84 22.06
C ARG A 101 -8.12 -17.44 20.70
N SER A 102 -9.13 -17.68 19.88
CA SER A 102 -8.94 -18.20 18.52
C SER A 102 -9.97 -17.62 17.58
N ILE A 103 -9.54 -17.34 16.36
CA ILE A 103 -10.43 -17.08 15.24
C ILE A 103 -10.20 -18.11 14.14
N GLN A 104 -11.25 -18.42 13.39
CA GLN A 104 -11.20 -19.20 12.16
C GLN A 104 -11.71 -18.33 11.00
N LEU A 105 -10.89 -18.14 9.99
CA LEU A 105 -11.24 -17.42 8.76
C LEU A 105 -11.69 -18.42 7.70
N ASN A 106 -12.92 -18.31 7.20
CA ASN A 106 -13.45 -19.20 6.18
C ASN A 106 -13.62 -18.44 4.86
N TYR A 107 -12.78 -18.79 3.88
CA TYR A 107 -12.76 -18.19 2.54
C TYR A 107 -13.56 -18.98 1.48
N GLN A 108 -14.23 -20.07 1.85
CA GLN A 108 -14.87 -21.01 0.91
C GLN A 108 -15.86 -20.35 -0.08
N HIS A 109 -16.46 -19.22 0.30
CA HIS A 109 -17.42 -18.48 -0.51
C HIS A 109 -16.89 -17.15 -1.07
N CYS A 110 -15.63 -16.81 -0.79
CA CYS A 110 -15.00 -15.63 -1.35
C CYS A 110 -14.66 -15.89 -2.82
N ARG A 111 -15.17 -15.03 -3.71
CA ARG A 111 -15.04 -15.17 -5.18
C ARG A 111 -14.30 -14.01 -5.81
N ARG A 112 -14.44 -12.82 -5.24
CA ARG A 112 -13.74 -11.61 -5.69
C ARG A 112 -12.88 -11.11 -4.54
N TYR A 113 -11.61 -10.84 -4.82
CA TYR A 113 -10.62 -10.47 -3.81
C TYR A 113 -9.69 -9.39 -4.35
N SER A 114 -8.83 -8.81 -3.52
CA SER A 114 -7.66 -8.05 -3.97
C SER A 114 -6.48 -8.28 -3.04
N LEU A 115 -5.28 -8.07 -3.57
CA LEU A 115 -4.05 -8.14 -2.78
C LEU A 115 -4.09 -7.18 -1.58
N GLY A 116 -4.66 -5.99 -1.75
CA GLY A 116 -4.72 -5.00 -0.69
C GLY A 116 -5.58 -5.39 0.50
N SER A 117 -6.73 -6.04 0.28
CA SER A 117 -7.60 -6.48 1.38
C SER A 117 -6.93 -7.59 2.19
N GLU A 118 -6.30 -8.56 1.51
CA GLU A 118 -5.53 -9.63 2.16
C GLU A 118 -4.28 -9.11 2.88
N ALA A 119 -3.55 -8.18 2.26
CA ALA A 119 -2.36 -7.57 2.84
C ALA A 119 -2.70 -6.76 4.09
N LEU A 120 -3.79 -5.96 4.07
CA LEU A 120 -4.20 -5.19 5.24
C LEU A 120 -4.62 -6.09 6.39
N LEU A 121 -5.47 -7.10 6.11
CA LEU A 121 -5.87 -8.09 7.10
C LEU A 121 -4.64 -8.79 7.70
N GLY A 122 -3.70 -9.19 6.84
CA GLY A 122 -2.46 -9.85 7.24
C GLY A 122 -1.59 -9.00 8.16
N VAL A 123 -1.28 -7.77 7.75
CA VAL A 123 -0.47 -6.83 8.53
C VAL A 123 -1.11 -6.56 9.88
N LEU A 124 -2.42 -6.27 9.94
CA LEU A 124 -3.13 -6.02 11.20
C LEU A 124 -3.15 -7.28 12.08
N GLY A 125 -3.39 -8.45 11.50
CA GLY A 125 -3.37 -9.73 12.20
C GLY A 125 -2.02 -10.02 12.85
N ARG A 126 -0.92 -9.86 12.11
CA ARG A 126 0.45 -9.99 12.64
C ARG A 126 0.69 -9.03 13.79
N VAL A 127 0.37 -7.76 13.58
CA VAL A 127 0.63 -6.67 14.53
C VAL A 127 -0.16 -6.88 15.84
N ILE A 128 -1.43 -7.29 15.77
CA ILE A 128 -2.26 -7.62 16.95
C ILE A 128 -1.73 -8.87 17.67
N LYS A 129 -1.37 -9.94 16.92
CA LYS A 129 -0.81 -11.18 17.47
C LYS A 129 0.49 -10.90 18.24
N HIS A 130 1.37 -10.09 17.67
CA HIS A 130 2.61 -9.66 18.31
C HIS A 130 2.34 -8.85 19.60
N GLN A 131 1.37 -7.93 19.58
CA GLN A 131 0.97 -7.15 20.76
C GLN A 131 0.38 -8.02 21.87
N LYS A 132 -0.44 -9.03 21.52
CA LYS A 132 -0.95 -9.98 22.52
C LYS A 132 0.20 -10.77 23.15
N ARG A 133 1.14 -11.27 22.35
CA ARG A 133 2.31 -12.03 22.83
C ARG A 133 3.16 -11.22 23.80
N THR A 134 3.45 -9.96 23.48
CA THR A 134 4.23 -9.06 24.36
C THR A 134 3.51 -8.75 25.67
N ASN A 135 2.18 -8.80 25.68
CA ASN A 135 1.34 -8.67 26.89
C ASN A 135 1.08 -10.02 27.61
N GLY A 136 1.83 -11.08 27.30
CA GLY A 136 1.68 -12.39 27.93
C GLY A 136 0.41 -13.15 27.54
N ARG A 137 -0.23 -12.80 26.42
CA ARG A 137 -1.42 -13.46 25.89
C ARG A 137 -1.13 -14.09 24.53
N THR A 138 -1.88 -15.12 24.16
CA THR A 138 -1.80 -15.72 22.83
C THR A 138 -3.15 -15.66 22.14
N VAL A 139 -3.12 -15.61 20.82
CA VAL A 139 -4.29 -15.77 19.96
C VAL A 139 -3.91 -16.66 18.80
N THR A 140 -4.79 -17.60 18.48
CA THR A 140 -4.64 -18.49 17.32
C THR A 140 -5.47 -17.95 16.17
N ILE A 141 -4.88 -17.96 14.97
CA ILE A 141 -5.56 -17.58 13.72
C ILE A 141 -5.42 -18.79 12.81
N ASN A 142 -6.54 -19.44 12.51
CA ASN A 142 -6.63 -20.57 11.59
C ASN A 142 -7.63 -20.24 10.49
N GLY A 143 -7.75 -21.09 9.47
CA GLY A 143 -8.75 -20.87 8.43
C GLY A 143 -8.90 -22.00 7.43
N VAL A 144 -9.83 -21.80 6.51
CA VAL A 144 -10.07 -22.61 5.32
C VAL A 144 -9.74 -21.73 4.11
N TYR A 145 -8.87 -22.20 3.24
CA TYR A 145 -8.46 -21.48 2.03
C TYR A 145 -9.64 -21.25 1.06
N PRO A 146 -9.55 -20.23 0.19
CA PRO A 146 -10.49 -20.06 -0.90
C PRO A 146 -10.39 -21.23 -1.88
N SER A 147 -11.41 -21.44 -2.70
CA SER A 147 -11.38 -22.48 -3.73
C SER A 147 -10.59 -22.04 -4.98
N GLU A 148 -10.42 -20.74 -5.17
CA GLU A 148 -9.72 -20.17 -6.33
C GLU A 148 -8.20 -20.21 -6.06
N PRO A 149 -7.39 -20.81 -6.97
CA PRO A 149 -5.95 -20.99 -6.78
C PRO A 149 -5.16 -19.69 -6.59
N ASN A 150 -5.41 -18.67 -7.41
CA ASN A 150 -4.69 -17.39 -7.33
C ASN A 150 -4.96 -16.66 -6.00
N HIS A 151 -6.20 -16.73 -5.50
CA HIS A 151 -6.58 -16.21 -4.19
C HIS A 151 -5.90 -17.00 -3.08
N THR A 152 -5.82 -18.33 -3.21
CA THR A 152 -5.14 -19.20 -2.24
C THR A 152 -3.67 -18.80 -2.10
N GLU A 153 -3.00 -18.55 -3.23
CA GLU A 153 -1.62 -18.10 -3.30
C GLU A 153 -1.44 -16.74 -2.62
N ILE A 154 -2.30 -15.75 -2.92
CA ILE A 154 -2.26 -14.46 -2.24
C ILE A 154 -2.43 -14.63 -0.72
N VAL A 155 -3.40 -15.40 -0.24
CA VAL A 155 -3.64 -15.62 1.20
C VAL A 155 -2.43 -16.29 1.87
N ARG A 156 -1.83 -17.28 1.20
CA ARG A 156 -0.71 -18.08 1.68
C ARG A 156 0.59 -17.27 1.71
N ASP A 157 0.90 -16.58 0.62
CA ASP A 157 2.24 -16.09 0.32
C ASP A 157 2.42 -14.59 0.56
N VAL A 158 1.33 -13.82 0.61
CA VAL A 158 1.37 -12.37 0.88
C VAL A 158 0.44 -11.93 2.02
N GLY A 159 -0.69 -12.62 2.17
CA GLY A 159 -1.76 -12.29 3.09
C GLY A 159 -1.54 -12.80 4.51
N ILE A 160 -2.65 -13.11 5.18
CA ILE A 160 -2.67 -13.42 6.62
C ILE A 160 -1.75 -14.55 7.02
N VAL A 161 -1.57 -15.59 6.20
CA VAL A 161 -0.71 -16.74 6.54
C VAL A 161 0.74 -16.31 6.58
N LYS A 162 1.24 -15.68 5.50
CA LYS A 162 2.62 -15.19 5.45
C LYS A 162 2.89 -14.16 6.54
N GLU A 163 2.00 -13.18 6.70
CA GLU A 163 2.19 -12.10 7.67
C GLU A 163 2.26 -12.63 9.11
N ILE A 164 1.42 -13.59 9.51
CA ILE A 164 1.44 -14.09 10.90
C ILE A 164 2.57 -15.08 11.19
N ASP A 165 3.15 -15.69 10.15
CA ASP A 165 4.26 -16.65 10.23
C ASP A 165 5.63 -16.01 9.97
N ALA A 166 5.70 -14.74 9.55
CA ALA A 166 6.96 -14.00 9.40
C ALA A 166 7.84 -13.91 10.69
N ASP A 167 7.29 -14.32 11.84
CA ASP A 167 8.02 -14.49 13.10
C ASP A 167 8.81 -15.82 13.20
N LYS A 168 8.61 -16.76 12.27
CA LYS A 168 9.35 -18.03 12.17
C LYS A 168 10.40 -17.89 11.07
N GLU A 169 11.66 -18.16 11.40
CA GLU A 169 12.75 -18.18 10.42
C GLU A 169 12.35 -18.99 9.18
N HIS A 170 12.57 -18.37 8.02
CA HIS A 170 12.15 -18.82 6.69
C HIS A 170 12.24 -20.34 6.50
N ARG A 171 11.12 -20.98 6.20
CA ARG A 171 11.14 -22.10 5.27
C ARG A 171 10.85 -21.48 3.91
N ASP A 172 11.87 -21.43 3.08
CA ASP A 172 11.71 -21.18 1.65
C ASP A 172 10.83 -22.32 1.11
N LEU A 173 9.54 -22.04 0.98
CA LEU A 173 8.64 -22.87 0.20
C LEU A 173 9.06 -22.64 -1.26
N ALA A 174 9.31 -23.73 -1.97
CA ALA A 174 9.89 -23.71 -3.31
C ALA A 174 9.22 -22.65 -4.19
N ASP A 175 10.01 -21.66 -4.64
CA ASP A 175 9.64 -20.76 -5.72
C ASP A 175 9.30 -21.64 -6.94
N THR A 176 8.01 -21.79 -7.22
CA THR A 176 7.61 -22.25 -8.54
C THR A 176 7.92 -21.11 -9.51
N LYS A 177 8.66 -21.39 -10.59
CA LYS A 177 9.19 -20.43 -11.59
C LYS A 177 8.16 -19.51 -12.29
N GLN A 178 6.90 -19.51 -11.86
CA GLN A 178 5.77 -18.80 -12.48
C GLN A 178 5.08 -17.82 -11.51
N GLN A 179 5.64 -17.63 -10.31
CA GLN A 179 5.05 -16.82 -9.24
C GLN A 179 6.10 -15.92 -8.61
N PHE A 180 5.72 -14.67 -8.37
CA PHE A 180 6.62 -13.67 -7.80
C PHE A 180 5.92 -12.86 -6.71
N ILE A 181 6.38 -13.00 -5.48
CA ILE A 181 6.00 -12.20 -4.31
C ILE A 181 7.06 -11.15 -3.92
N PHE A 182 6.65 -9.88 -3.88
CA PHE A 182 7.43 -8.80 -3.26
C PHE A 182 6.80 -8.36 -1.94
N MET A 183 7.57 -8.38 -0.85
CA MET A 183 7.14 -7.83 0.43
C MET A 183 8.23 -6.96 1.04
N LYS A 184 7.96 -5.66 1.17
CA LYS A 184 8.85 -4.73 1.85
C LYS A 184 8.09 -3.83 2.81
N GLU A 185 8.66 -3.57 3.96
CA GLU A 185 8.10 -2.64 4.94
C GLU A 185 9.21 -1.92 5.70
N LYS A 186 8.92 -0.69 6.15
CA LYS A 186 9.82 0.05 7.03
C LYS A 186 9.58 -0.35 8.48
N THR A 187 10.52 -1.10 9.04
CA THR A 187 10.42 -1.65 10.42
C THR A 187 11.06 -0.76 11.49
N SER A 188 11.84 0.26 11.15
CA SER A 188 12.67 0.98 12.13
C SER A 188 12.47 2.50 12.19
N THR A 189 12.52 3.03 13.41
CA THR A 189 12.71 4.45 13.76
C THR A 189 14.17 4.85 13.46
N ALA A 190 14.60 4.81 12.21
CA ALA A 190 15.85 5.46 11.85
C ALA A 190 15.62 6.97 11.98
N LYS A 191 16.10 7.57 13.08
CA LYS A 191 16.23 9.03 13.21
C LYS A 191 16.83 9.56 11.91
N GLY A 192 16.24 10.63 11.36
CA GLY A 192 16.62 11.24 10.07
C GLY A 192 18.13 11.29 9.86
N SER A 193 18.63 10.25 9.20
CA SER A 193 20.02 10.01 8.85
C SER A 193 20.04 9.61 7.38
N ALA A 194 21.19 9.70 6.72
CA ALA A 194 21.36 9.32 5.33
C ALA A 194 20.77 7.92 5.02
N TYR A 195 20.81 6.99 5.99
CA TYR A 195 20.22 5.66 5.92
C TYR A 195 18.69 5.60 5.68
N ALA A 196 17.92 6.59 6.15
CA ALA A 196 16.47 6.60 5.93
C ALA A 196 16.10 7.01 4.49
N ARG A 197 16.90 7.88 3.86
CA ARG A 197 16.77 8.19 2.42
C ARG A 197 17.21 6.99 1.56
N ASP A 198 18.17 6.24 2.05
CA ASP A 198 18.68 5.02 1.41
C ASP A 198 17.61 3.91 1.38
N ASP A 199 16.89 3.66 2.48
CA ASP A 199 15.84 2.63 2.54
C ASP A 199 14.75 2.80 1.48
N LYS A 200 14.33 4.05 1.22
CA LYS A 200 13.31 4.40 0.23
C LYS A 200 13.82 4.17 -1.19
N ASN A 201 14.97 4.77 -1.51
CA ASN A 201 15.57 4.64 -2.84
C ASN A 201 15.86 3.17 -3.14
N GLN A 202 16.47 2.45 -2.20
CA GLN A 202 16.72 1.02 -2.29
C GLN A 202 15.42 0.22 -2.45
N THR A 203 14.35 0.59 -1.74
CA THR A 203 13.05 -0.11 -1.90
C THR A 203 12.45 0.13 -3.28
N SER A 204 12.47 1.36 -3.78
CA SER A 204 11.98 1.69 -5.13
C SER A 204 12.80 0.98 -6.22
N GLU A 205 14.13 0.93 -6.08
CA GLU A 205 15.02 0.23 -7.01
C GLU A 205 14.80 -1.27 -6.96
N ASN A 206 14.74 -1.84 -5.77
CA ASN A 206 14.47 -3.27 -5.59
C ASN A 206 13.10 -3.63 -6.12
N PHE A 207 12.09 -2.77 -5.97
CA PHE A 207 10.76 -3.00 -6.51
C PHE A 207 10.76 -3.00 -8.04
N VAL A 208 11.38 -2.01 -8.68
CA VAL A 208 11.47 -1.96 -10.16
C VAL A 208 12.30 -3.12 -10.70
N LYS A 209 13.42 -3.43 -10.04
CA LYS A 209 14.23 -4.61 -10.36
C LYS A 209 13.39 -5.87 -10.24
N TYR A 210 12.62 -6.00 -9.16
CA TYR A 210 11.76 -7.14 -8.93
C TYR A 210 10.74 -7.32 -10.07
N ILE A 211 10.00 -6.27 -10.42
CA ILE A 211 9.03 -6.33 -11.54
C ILE A 211 9.73 -6.70 -12.86
N ASN A 212 10.92 -6.15 -13.14
CA ASN A 212 11.69 -6.52 -14.33
C ASN A 212 12.17 -7.97 -14.31
N ASP A 213 12.63 -8.48 -13.18
CA ASP A 213 13.04 -9.88 -13.02
C ASP A 213 11.83 -10.79 -13.28
N CYS A 214 10.64 -10.45 -12.76
CA CYS A 214 9.39 -11.18 -13.00
C CYS A 214 9.05 -11.25 -14.51
N LEU A 215 9.10 -10.11 -15.20
CA LEU A 215 8.78 -10.02 -16.62
C LEU A 215 9.82 -10.77 -17.48
N ALA A 216 11.09 -10.68 -17.11
CA ALA A 216 12.19 -11.31 -17.85
C ALA A 216 12.14 -12.84 -17.72
N GLU A 217 11.93 -13.35 -16.51
CA GLU A 217 11.90 -14.79 -16.25
C GLU A 217 10.65 -15.47 -16.80
N SER A 218 9.52 -14.77 -16.86
CA SER A 218 8.23 -15.39 -17.19
C SER A 218 7.82 -15.27 -18.65
N ILE A 219 8.12 -14.13 -19.28
CA ILE A 219 7.65 -13.82 -20.65
C ILE A 219 8.74 -13.22 -21.53
N SER A 220 10.00 -13.26 -21.07
CA SER A 220 11.16 -12.69 -21.78
C SER A 220 11.00 -11.21 -22.16
N LYS A 221 10.19 -10.44 -21.42
CA LYS A 221 10.02 -8.99 -21.60
C LYS A 221 10.67 -8.21 -20.46
N LYS A 222 10.88 -6.92 -20.66
CA LYS A 222 11.31 -5.98 -19.62
C LYS A 222 10.54 -4.68 -19.75
N LEU A 223 10.38 -3.96 -18.66
CA LEU A 223 9.92 -2.58 -18.72
C LEU A 223 10.92 -1.76 -19.54
N THR A 224 10.41 -0.80 -20.32
CA THR A 224 11.28 0.17 -20.99
C THR A 224 12.04 1.01 -19.95
N GLU A 225 13.15 1.62 -20.34
CA GLU A 225 13.91 2.49 -19.43
C GLU A 225 13.05 3.67 -18.94
N LYS A 226 12.17 4.20 -19.78
CA LYS A 226 11.17 5.22 -19.39
C LYS A 226 10.25 4.66 -18.31
N ALA A 227 9.63 3.50 -18.54
CA ALA A 227 8.71 2.88 -17.58
C ALA A 227 9.39 2.54 -16.24
N CYS A 228 10.64 2.07 -16.27
CA CYS A 228 11.44 1.82 -15.07
C CYS A 228 11.64 3.10 -14.24
N ARG A 229 12.02 4.21 -14.91
CA ARG A 229 12.23 5.51 -14.26
C ARG A 229 10.93 6.05 -13.68
N THR A 230 9.84 6.00 -14.45
CA THR A 230 8.52 6.45 -14.00
C THR A 230 8.04 5.65 -12.79
N LEU A 231 8.12 4.31 -12.84
CA LEU A 231 7.69 3.45 -11.73
C LEU A 231 8.55 3.69 -10.48
N LYS A 232 9.86 3.85 -10.63
CA LYS A 232 10.78 4.17 -9.52
C LYS A 232 10.42 5.51 -8.88
N SER A 233 10.21 6.55 -9.70
CA SER A 233 9.84 7.89 -9.24
C SER A 233 8.52 7.85 -8.47
N CYS A 234 7.50 7.23 -9.09
CA CYS A 234 6.18 7.06 -8.52
C CYS A 234 6.21 6.37 -7.15
N VAL A 235 6.84 5.19 -7.05
CA VAL A 235 6.96 4.46 -5.78
C VAL A 235 7.73 5.29 -4.75
N SER A 236 8.82 5.95 -5.15
CA SER A 236 9.59 6.81 -4.25
C SER A 236 8.75 7.94 -3.67
N GLU A 237 7.94 8.61 -4.49
CA GLU A 237 7.10 9.72 -4.02
C GLU A 237 5.92 9.24 -3.17
N LEU A 238 5.35 8.07 -3.47
CA LEU A 238 4.37 7.42 -2.59
C LEU A 238 4.95 7.09 -1.23
N LEU A 239 6.17 6.56 -1.19
CA LEU A 239 6.88 6.27 0.06
C LEU A 239 7.24 7.55 0.81
N ASP A 240 7.66 8.60 0.11
CA ASP A 240 7.92 9.92 0.72
C ASP A 240 6.65 10.52 1.33
N ASN A 241 5.52 10.45 0.62
CA ASN A 241 4.22 10.87 1.13
C ASN A 241 3.82 10.06 2.36
N ALA A 242 4.03 8.75 2.32
CA ALA A 242 3.74 7.86 3.42
C ALA A 242 4.53 8.20 4.70
N GLU A 243 5.83 8.49 4.56
CA GLU A 243 6.68 8.86 5.70
C GLU A 243 6.29 10.23 6.28
N ARG A 244 5.99 11.17 5.40
CA ARG A 244 5.72 12.56 5.74
C ARG A 244 4.38 12.77 6.45
N HIS A 245 3.38 11.98 6.06
CA HIS A 245 2.02 12.08 6.58
C HIS A 245 1.66 10.96 7.56
N ALA A 246 2.64 10.18 8.03
CA ALA A 246 2.44 9.17 9.07
C ALA A 246 1.92 9.78 10.39
N MET A 247 1.14 9.00 11.15
CA MET A 247 0.53 9.47 12.40
C MET A 247 1.57 9.81 13.47
N ASP A 248 2.71 9.14 13.43
CA ASP A 248 3.89 9.47 14.24
C ASP A 248 5.04 9.80 13.30
N LYS A 249 5.47 11.07 13.32
CA LYS A 249 6.59 11.59 12.52
C LYS A 249 7.91 10.86 12.80
N GLN A 250 8.04 10.12 13.92
CA GLN A 250 9.21 9.29 14.21
C GLN A 250 9.12 7.86 13.67
N GLN A 251 7.96 7.42 13.16
CA GLN A 251 7.64 6.04 12.79
C GLN A 251 6.88 5.93 11.47
N GLY A 252 7.33 6.62 10.41
CA GLY A 252 6.71 6.59 9.07
C GLY A 252 6.67 5.21 8.42
N LYS A 253 5.81 4.32 8.92
CA LYS A 253 5.67 2.94 8.43
C LYS A 253 4.84 2.92 7.16
N TRP A 254 5.41 2.31 6.15
CA TRP A 254 4.76 2.00 4.89
C TRP A 254 4.94 0.52 4.58
N TYR A 255 4.05 0.02 3.76
CA TYR A 255 3.98 -1.37 3.34
C TYR A 255 3.85 -1.39 1.82
N VAL A 256 4.76 -2.12 1.16
CA VAL A 256 4.69 -2.44 -0.26
C VAL A 256 4.53 -3.94 -0.38
N ARG A 257 3.48 -4.37 -1.07
CA ARG A 257 3.23 -5.78 -1.39
C ARG A 257 2.93 -5.87 -2.88
N ALA A 258 3.52 -6.85 -3.56
CA ALA A 258 3.13 -7.20 -4.91
C ALA A 258 3.07 -8.71 -5.09
N HIS A 259 2.17 -9.12 -5.97
CA HIS A 259 1.96 -10.50 -6.35
C HIS A 259 1.82 -10.56 -7.87
N VAL A 260 2.71 -11.30 -8.51
CA VAL A 260 2.70 -11.52 -9.96
C VAL A 260 2.46 -13.00 -10.19
N ASN A 261 1.48 -13.29 -11.04
CA ASN A 261 1.07 -14.65 -11.34
C ASN A 261 1.07 -14.89 -12.84
N PHE A 262 1.86 -15.88 -13.28
CA PHE A 262 1.91 -16.36 -14.66
C PHE A 262 1.39 -17.79 -14.82
N SER A 263 1.05 -18.47 -13.71
CA SER A 263 0.68 -19.89 -13.70
C SER A 263 -0.78 -20.18 -14.06
N HIS A 264 -1.65 -19.17 -14.06
CA HIS A 264 -3.09 -19.36 -14.27
C HIS A 264 -3.54 -18.94 -15.67
N GLU A 265 -4.75 -19.37 -16.04
CA GLU A 265 -5.42 -19.03 -17.30
C GLU A 265 -5.44 -17.52 -17.58
N HIS A 266 -5.45 -16.71 -16.52
CA HIS A 266 -5.39 -15.26 -16.57
C HIS A 266 -4.22 -14.70 -15.75
N PRO A 267 -3.04 -14.55 -16.37
CA PRO A 267 -1.89 -13.93 -15.75
C PRO A 267 -2.20 -12.49 -15.31
N SER A 268 -1.74 -12.13 -14.11
CA SER A 268 -2.02 -10.81 -13.54
C SER A 268 -0.93 -10.35 -12.58
N CYS A 269 -0.80 -9.04 -12.47
CA CYS A 269 0.03 -8.37 -11.49
C CYS A 269 -0.85 -7.54 -10.57
N GLU A 270 -0.69 -7.70 -9.26
CA GLU A 270 -1.28 -6.85 -8.25
C GLU A 270 -0.22 -6.20 -7.40
N ILE A 271 -0.40 -4.90 -7.15
CA ILE A 271 0.49 -4.08 -6.33
C ILE A 271 -0.37 -3.33 -5.33
N VAL A 272 0.04 -3.33 -4.06
CA VAL A 272 -0.54 -2.47 -3.03
C VAL A 272 0.55 -1.74 -2.27
N ILE A 273 0.36 -0.43 -2.12
CA ILE A 273 1.20 0.45 -1.32
C ILE A 273 0.30 1.16 -0.33
N PHE A 274 0.61 1.07 0.95
CA PHE A 274 -0.17 1.77 1.97
C PHE A 274 0.64 2.19 3.18
N ASN A 275 0.12 3.19 3.87
CA ASN A 275 0.63 3.68 5.14
C ASN A 275 -0.49 4.05 6.09
N PHE A 276 -0.19 4.03 7.39
CA PHE A 276 -1.10 4.51 8.43
C PHE A 276 -0.73 5.94 8.83
N GLY A 277 -1.68 6.87 8.73
CA GLY A 277 -1.36 8.30 8.73
C GLY A 277 -2.53 9.25 8.91
N LYS A 278 -2.25 10.52 8.62
CA LYS A 278 -3.25 11.49 8.20
C LYS A 278 -3.85 11.04 6.85
N THR A 279 -5.14 11.25 6.68
CA THR A 279 -5.78 11.15 5.36
C THR A 279 -5.32 12.32 4.50
N ILE A 280 -5.51 12.24 3.18
CA ILE A 280 -5.17 13.34 2.26
C ILE A 280 -5.89 14.62 2.70
N ALA A 281 -7.19 14.52 2.96
CA ALA A 281 -7.96 15.66 3.46
C ALA A 281 -7.43 16.21 4.79
N ALA A 282 -7.11 15.34 5.75
CA ALA A 282 -6.57 15.75 7.06
C ALA A 282 -5.17 16.39 6.99
N THR A 283 -4.50 16.37 5.84
CA THR A 283 -3.26 17.15 5.63
C THR A 283 -3.53 18.66 5.51
N TYR A 284 -4.76 19.06 5.18
CA TYR A 284 -5.18 20.45 5.09
C TYR A 284 -5.75 21.01 6.41
N ASP A 285 -5.94 20.16 7.42
CA ASP A 285 -6.40 20.59 8.73
C ASP A 285 -5.35 21.45 9.45
N GLY A 286 -5.78 22.62 9.93
CA GLY A 286 -4.94 23.54 10.69
C GLY A 286 -3.92 24.32 9.85
N LEU A 287 -4.08 24.36 8.52
CA LEU A 287 -3.34 25.28 7.67
C LEU A 287 -3.75 26.73 7.94
N SER A 288 -2.86 27.69 7.61
CA SER A 288 -3.16 29.11 7.77
C SER A 288 -4.34 29.54 6.89
N ALA A 289 -5.08 30.55 7.36
CA ALA A 289 -6.20 31.13 6.60
C ALA A 289 -5.78 31.73 5.26
N GLU A 290 -4.47 31.95 5.03
CA GLU A 290 -3.88 32.50 3.81
C GLU A 290 -3.19 31.43 2.95
N HIS A 291 -3.25 30.14 3.33
CA HIS A 291 -2.54 29.08 2.61
C HIS A 291 -3.00 28.98 1.14
N PHE A 292 -2.06 29.16 0.21
CA PHE A 292 -2.34 29.25 -1.22
C PHE A 292 -3.14 28.07 -1.78
N SER A 293 -2.62 26.82 -1.73
CA SER A 293 -3.35 25.69 -2.34
C SER A 293 -4.75 25.50 -1.75
N TYR A 294 -4.87 25.69 -0.43
CA TYR A 294 -6.14 25.51 0.24
C TYR A 294 -7.15 26.56 -0.22
N ASN A 295 -6.80 27.85 -0.24
CA ASN A 295 -7.75 28.90 -0.57
C ASN A 295 -7.98 29.12 -2.06
N GLN A 296 -6.97 28.88 -2.90
CA GLN A 296 -7.05 29.15 -4.33
C GLN A 296 -7.51 27.94 -5.14
N GLN A 297 -7.27 26.71 -4.65
CA GLN A 297 -7.52 25.49 -5.44
C GLN A 297 -8.52 24.57 -4.74
N VAL A 298 -8.28 24.22 -3.46
CA VAL A 298 -9.11 23.23 -2.75
C VAL A 298 -10.45 23.80 -2.32
N LYS A 299 -10.46 24.92 -1.60
CA LYS A 299 -11.67 25.53 -1.02
C LYS A 299 -12.68 25.91 -2.09
N PRO A 300 -12.32 26.57 -3.22
CA PRO A 300 -13.28 26.91 -4.27
C PRO A 300 -13.93 25.68 -4.90
N TYR A 301 -13.15 24.62 -5.12
CA TYR A 301 -13.69 23.34 -5.64
C TYR A 301 -14.66 22.69 -4.65
N VAL A 302 -14.29 22.66 -3.36
CA VAL A 302 -15.14 22.11 -2.30
C VAL A 302 -16.44 22.90 -2.16
N GLU A 303 -16.38 24.23 -2.10
CA GLU A 303 -17.55 25.10 -1.94
C GLU A 303 -18.50 25.02 -3.13
N ARG A 304 -17.97 24.82 -4.34
CA ARG A 304 -18.78 24.63 -5.54
C ARG A 304 -19.59 23.33 -5.50
N HIS A 305 -19.01 22.26 -4.96
CA HIS A 305 -19.55 20.90 -5.11
C HIS A 305 -20.09 20.30 -3.80
N ILE A 306 -19.97 21.00 -2.68
CA ILE A 306 -20.53 20.57 -1.41
C ILE A 306 -22.07 20.50 -1.52
N GLY A 307 -22.65 19.38 -1.10
CA GLY A 307 -24.10 19.14 -1.22
C GLY A 307 -24.49 18.20 -2.36
N VAL A 308 -23.56 17.85 -3.25
CA VAL A 308 -23.77 16.76 -4.22
C VAL A 308 -23.93 15.43 -3.47
N ARG A 309 -25.01 14.71 -3.75
CA ARG A 309 -25.34 13.45 -3.08
C ARG A 309 -24.22 12.43 -3.30
N GLY A 310 -23.80 11.75 -2.23
CA GLY A 310 -22.74 10.73 -2.27
C GLY A 310 -21.31 11.29 -2.12
N LEU A 311 -21.16 12.62 -2.10
CA LEU A 311 -19.87 13.29 -1.94
C LEU A 311 -19.80 14.01 -0.59
N THR A 312 -18.77 13.68 0.18
CA THR A 312 -18.44 14.36 1.43
C THR A 312 -17.38 15.43 1.19
N ARG A 313 -17.22 16.34 2.16
CA ARG A 313 -16.14 17.33 2.14
C ARG A 313 -14.76 16.68 2.04
N GLU A 314 -14.56 15.55 2.72
CA GLU A 314 -13.31 14.78 2.66
C GLU A 314 -13.04 14.23 1.25
N ALA A 315 -14.08 13.73 0.56
CA ALA A 315 -13.96 13.29 -0.83
C ALA A 315 -13.59 14.43 -1.78
N LEU A 316 -14.26 15.58 -1.68
CA LEU A 316 -13.99 16.74 -2.52
C LEU A 316 -12.58 17.31 -2.30
N ILE A 317 -12.12 17.40 -1.05
CA ILE A 317 -10.74 17.82 -0.75
C ILE A 317 -9.74 16.82 -1.34
N THR A 318 -10.02 15.53 -1.20
CA THR A 318 -9.15 14.48 -1.74
C THR A 318 -9.03 14.61 -3.26
N VAL A 319 -10.14 14.75 -3.99
CA VAL A 319 -10.14 14.96 -5.45
C VAL A 319 -9.38 16.23 -5.85
N ALA A 320 -9.63 17.36 -5.18
CA ALA A 320 -8.91 18.59 -5.44
C ALA A 320 -7.39 18.44 -5.21
N SER A 321 -7.00 17.61 -4.23
CA SER A 321 -5.59 17.38 -3.88
C SER A 321 -4.86 16.43 -4.84
N LEU A 322 -5.57 15.71 -5.71
CA LEU A 322 -4.95 14.87 -6.74
C LEU A 322 -4.46 15.68 -7.96
N GLN A 323 -4.90 16.93 -8.07
CA GLN A 323 -4.61 17.78 -9.22
C GLN A 323 -3.17 18.29 -9.18
N GLY A 324 -2.62 18.56 -10.35
CA GLY A 324 -1.27 19.08 -10.50
C GLY A 324 -1.06 20.34 -9.67
N ARG A 325 0.07 20.36 -8.96
CA ARG A 325 0.51 21.48 -8.11
C ARG A 325 -0.43 21.82 -6.95
N VAL A 326 -1.35 20.92 -6.58
CA VAL A 326 -2.16 21.09 -5.37
C VAL A 326 -1.51 20.35 -4.20
N SER A 327 -1.05 21.09 -3.19
CA SER A 327 -0.39 20.49 -2.04
C SER A 327 -0.51 21.35 -0.78
N CYS A 328 -0.65 20.71 0.40
CA CYS A 328 -0.57 21.36 1.72
C CYS A 328 0.81 21.99 2.05
N LYS A 329 1.72 22.06 1.08
CA LYS A 329 3.03 22.70 1.17
C LYS A 329 3.18 23.93 0.29
N ASN A 330 2.30 24.13 -0.68
CA ASN A 330 2.38 25.29 -1.54
C ASN A 330 1.68 26.45 -0.83
N ASN A 331 2.49 27.20 -0.08
CA ASN A 331 2.08 28.45 0.56
C ASN A 331 2.08 29.63 -0.44
N ASP A 332 2.65 29.43 -1.62
CA ASP A 332 2.74 30.38 -2.72
C ASP A 332 2.70 29.62 -4.07
N GLU A 333 2.45 30.37 -5.14
CA GLU A 333 2.29 29.87 -6.51
C GLU A 333 3.59 29.29 -7.12
N ARG A 334 4.76 29.72 -6.63
CA ARG A 334 6.07 29.32 -7.17
C ARG A 334 6.46 27.91 -6.76
N ARG A 335 5.81 27.34 -5.75
CA ARG A 335 6.06 25.96 -5.31
C ARG A 335 5.39 24.94 -6.22
N THR A 336 6.15 23.91 -6.59
CA THR A 336 5.75 22.85 -7.51
C THR A 336 5.44 21.52 -6.81
N CYS A 337 5.20 21.50 -5.48
CA CYS A 337 4.82 20.24 -4.80
C CYS A 337 3.44 19.77 -5.28
N GLY A 338 3.20 18.45 -5.30
CA GLY A 338 1.95 17.87 -5.82
C GLY A 338 2.09 17.21 -7.20
N THR A 339 3.33 16.96 -7.66
CA THR A 339 3.62 16.24 -8.91
C THR A 339 3.55 14.72 -8.77
N GLY A 340 3.86 14.19 -7.59
CA GLY A 340 3.94 12.74 -7.35
C GLY A 340 2.69 11.93 -7.67
N THR A 341 1.54 12.47 -7.28
CA THR A 341 0.26 11.82 -7.55
C THR A 341 -0.11 11.91 -9.02
N VAL A 342 0.24 13.02 -9.69
CA VAL A 342 0.09 13.16 -11.15
C VAL A 342 0.98 12.16 -11.90
N GLU A 343 2.23 11.97 -11.47
CA GLU A 343 3.13 10.97 -12.06
C GLU A 343 2.55 9.55 -11.94
N LEU A 344 1.93 9.20 -10.81
CA LEU A 344 1.22 7.93 -10.65
C LEU A 344 0.03 7.81 -11.61
N LEU A 345 -0.79 8.86 -11.71
CA LEU A 345 -1.96 8.87 -12.60
C LEU A 345 -1.53 8.73 -14.07
N ASN A 346 -0.50 9.47 -14.48
CA ASN A 346 0.05 9.38 -15.82
C ASN A 346 0.63 7.98 -16.10
N PHE A 347 1.38 7.42 -15.15
CA PHE A 347 1.89 6.04 -15.27
C PHE A 347 0.77 5.02 -15.45
N PHE A 348 -0.28 5.10 -14.63
CA PHE A 348 -1.41 4.19 -14.73
C PHE A 348 -2.15 4.35 -16.06
N GLN A 349 -2.30 5.58 -16.55
CA GLN A 349 -2.91 5.84 -17.86
C GLN A 349 -2.07 5.27 -19.01
N GLU A 350 -0.75 5.49 -19.02
CA GLU A 350 0.16 4.89 -20.02
C GLU A 350 0.06 3.35 -19.99
N LEU A 351 0.11 2.74 -18.80
CA LEU A 351 -0.06 1.29 -18.61
C LEU A 351 -1.42 0.80 -19.14
N HIS A 352 -2.49 1.53 -18.83
CA HIS A 352 -3.84 1.19 -19.27
C HIS A 352 -3.94 1.22 -20.80
N ASP A 353 -3.47 2.30 -21.43
CA ASP A 353 -3.52 2.48 -22.87
C ASP A 353 -2.71 1.39 -23.61
N ASP A 354 -1.52 1.06 -23.12
CA ASP A 354 -0.68 0.00 -23.69
C ASP A 354 -1.38 -1.37 -23.64
N ILE A 355 -2.02 -1.70 -22.51
CA ILE A 355 -2.74 -2.97 -22.35
C ILE A 355 -4.01 -3.00 -23.21
N CYS A 356 -4.75 -1.90 -23.29
CA CYS A 356 -5.94 -1.84 -24.14
C CYS A 356 -5.60 -1.92 -25.64
N SER A 357 -4.49 -1.31 -26.05
CA SER A 357 -4.05 -1.29 -27.45
C SER A 357 -3.41 -2.61 -27.91
N SER A 358 -2.86 -3.40 -26.98
CA SER A 358 -2.22 -4.70 -27.29
C SER A 358 -3.19 -5.85 -27.58
N GLY A 359 -4.51 -5.62 -27.51
CA GLY A 359 -5.52 -6.63 -27.83
C GLY A 359 -5.74 -7.71 -26.76
N LEU A 360 -5.04 -7.62 -25.62
CA LEU A 360 -5.22 -8.48 -24.44
C LEU A 360 -6.65 -8.49 -23.89
N MET A 361 -7.39 -7.43 -24.20
CA MET A 361 -8.78 -7.22 -23.83
C MET A 361 -9.78 -8.11 -24.56
N LYS A 362 -9.39 -8.83 -25.62
CA LYS A 362 -10.33 -9.63 -26.43
C LYS A 362 -10.76 -10.93 -25.77
N ASN A 363 -10.00 -11.45 -24.80
CA ASN A 363 -10.23 -12.78 -24.22
C ASN A 363 -10.44 -12.77 -22.68
N ASN A 364 -10.05 -11.71 -21.97
CA ASN A 364 -10.16 -11.63 -20.52
C ASN A 364 -10.94 -10.37 -20.11
N ASP A 365 -12.00 -10.51 -19.32
CA ASP A 365 -12.72 -9.40 -18.67
C ASP A 365 -11.85 -8.58 -17.68
N LEU A 366 -10.54 -8.81 -17.64
CA LEU A 366 -9.60 -8.18 -16.72
C LEU A 366 -8.99 -6.93 -17.37
N ARG A 367 -9.49 -5.77 -16.95
CA ARG A 367 -8.93 -4.45 -17.29
C ARG A 367 -7.92 -4.00 -16.23
N PRO A 368 -6.92 -3.19 -16.61
CA PRO A 368 -6.15 -2.43 -15.64
C PRO A 368 -7.08 -1.61 -14.75
N LEU A 369 -6.90 -1.75 -13.45
CA LEU A 369 -7.73 -1.10 -12.44
C LEU A 369 -6.84 -0.58 -11.32
N MET A 370 -7.03 0.66 -10.94
CA MET A 370 -6.42 1.26 -9.77
C MET A 370 -7.49 1.82 -8.85
N ALA A 371 -7.24 1.73 -7.53
CA ALA A 371 -8.06 2.38 -6.54
C ALA A 371 -7.20 3.10 -5.51
N LEU A 372 -7.60 4.32 -5.15
CA LEU A 372 -7.03 5.11 -4.07
C LEU A 372 -8.03 5.18 -2.91
N MET A 373 -7.56 4.91 -1.70
CA MET A 373 -8.33 5.03 -0.47
C MET A 373 -7.64 5.97 0.50
N SER A 374 -8.39 6.94 1.03
CA SER A 374 -7.93 7.80 2.11
C SER A 374 -9.11 8.30 2.92
N GLY A 375 -9.12 8.00 4.22
CA GLY A 375 -10.25 8.28 5.10
C GLY A 375 -11.51 7.57 4.62
N ASN A 376 -12.63 8.28 4.57
CA ASN A 376 -13.86 7.75 4.00
C ASN A 376 -13.92 7.86 2.47
N THR A 377 -12.85 8.28 1.79
CA THR A 377 -12.86 8.47 0.34
C THR A 377 -12.28 7.26 -0.39
N TRP A 378 -12.99 6.77 -1.41
CA TRP A 378 -12.51 5.77 -2.36
C TRP A 378 -12.64 6.32 -3.79
N ILE A 379 -11.54 6.26 -4.54
CA ILE A 379 -11.47 6.73 -5.93
C ILE A 379 -11.04 5.58 -6.83
N LYS A 380 -11.83 5.27 -7.85
CA LYS A 380 -11.58 4.24 -8.87
C LYS A 380 -11.00 4.87 -10.12
N PHE A 381 -10.02 4.19 -10.71
CA PHE A 381 -9.41 4.54 -11.99
C PHE A 381 -9.40 3.29 -12.87
N ASP A 382 -10.17 3.31 -13.96
CA ASP A 382 -10.28 2.18 -14.91
C ASP A 382 -10.10 2.61 -16.38
N GLY A 383 -9.56 3.81 -16.59
CA GLY A 383 -9.36 4.40 -17.91
C GLY A 383 -10.54 5.22 -18.46
N THR A 384 -11.68 5.27 -17.76
CA THR A 384 -12.84 6.08 -18.20
C THR A 384 -12.50 7.57 -18.31
N TYR A 385 -11.88 8.14 -17.27
CA TYR A 385 -11.42 9.52 -17.27
C TYR A 385 -9.92 9.61 -17.56
N ARG A 386 -9.51 10.70 -18.21
CA ARG A 386 -8.12 10.90 -18.66
C ARG A 386 -7.49 12.14 -18.03
N LEU A 387 -6.22 12.03 -17.72
CA LEU A 387 -5.35 13.13 -17.33
C LEU A 387 -5.21 14.08 -18.52
N SER A 388 -5.47 15.35 -18.29
CA SER A 388 -5.29 16.43 -19.26
C SER A 388 -4.20 17.37 -18.76
N PHE A 389 -3.37 17.90 -19.65
CA PHE A 389 -2.39 18.94 -19.34
C PHE A 389 -2.88 20.23 -19.99
N THR A 390 -3.01 21.29 -19.21
CA THR A 390 -3.26 22.62 -19.78
C THR A 390 -1.91 23.25 -20.13
N ASN A 391 -1.75 23.59 -21.42
CA ASN A 391 -0.73 24.53 -21.83
C ASN A 391 -1.26 25.90 -21.45
N ASP A 392 -0.75 26.52 -20.39
CA ASP A 392 -0.92 27.96 -20.28
C ASP A 392 -0.09 28.58 -21.41
N ASP A 393 -0.74 29.39 -22.25
CA ASP A 393 -0.18 30.13 -23.41
C ASP A 393 0.89 31.19 -23.02
N TRP A 394 1.62 30.97 -21.92
CA TRP A 394 2.62 31.87 -21.35
C TRP A 394 4.05 31.33 -21.46
N ASN A 395 4.43 30.75 -22.60
CA ASN A 395 5.87 30.56 -22.87
C ASN A 395 6.25 30.92 -24.31
N ASP A 396 6.78 32.14 -24.43
CA ASP A 396 7.82 32.52 -25.38
C ASP A 396 8.99 31.51 -25.30
N GLY A 397 8.91 30.41 -26.05
CA GLY A 397 10.07 29.61 -26.46
C GLY A 397 10.90 28.90 -25.39
N LEU A 398 10.45 28.82 -24.13
CA LEU A 398 11.10 28.01 -23.09
C LEU A 398 10.35 26.67 -22.93
N ASP A 399 11.01 25.58 -23.32
CA ASP A 399 10.55 24.18 -23.21
C ASP A 399 10.58 23.70 -21.74
N ASP A 400 9.95 24.47 -20.85
CA ASP A 400 9.84 24.14 -19.43
C ASP A 400 8.45 23.58 -19.11
N ARG A 401 8.34 22.25 -19.21
CA ARG A 401 7.15 21.47 -18.79
C ARG A 401 6.82 21.63 -17.30
N SER A 402 7.62 22.37 -16.52
CA SER A 402 7.35 22.64 -15.10
C SER A 402 6.11 23.51 -14.86
N LEU A 403 5.56 24.15 -15.90
CA LEU A 403 4.37 25.00 -15.84
C LEU A 403 3.07 24.29 -16.21
N GLU A 404 3.10 23.06 -16.76
CA GLU A 404 1.89 22.34 -17.16
C GLU A 404 1.03 21.99 -15.93
N GLN A 405 -0.20 22.52 -15.87
CA GLN A 405 -1.16 22.11 -14.86
C GLN A 405 -1.86 20.83 -15.33
N ALA A 406 -1.56 19.73 -14.64
CA ALA A 406 -2.23 18.46 -14.88
C ALA A 406 -3.58 18.40 -14.16
N ILE A 407 -4.65 18.11 -14.88
CA ILE A 407 -6.02 18.01 -14.37
C ILE A 407 -6.55 16.61 -14.64
N TYR A 408 -6.99 15.95 -13.57
CA TYR A 408 -7.69 14.67 -13.62
C TYR A 408 -9.14 14.89 -13.16
N PRO A 409 -10.08 15.10 -14.11
CA PRO A 409 -11.38 15.71 -13.80
C PRO A 409 -12.32 14.78 -13.01
N LEU A 410 -12.20 13.46 -13.20
CA LEU A 410 -13.15 12.46 -12.68
C LEU A 410 -14.61 12.79 -13.04
N ASN A 411 -14.83 13.45 -14.18
CA ASN A 411 -16.12 13.88 -14.69
C ASN A 411 -16.06 13.96 -16.22
N ASP A 412 -17.22 14.11 -16.85
CA ASP A 412 -17.37 14.06 -18.31
C ASP A 412 -16.83 15.30 -19.04
N THR A 413 -16.40 16.33 -18.32
CA THR A 413 -15.85 17.57 -18.88
C THR A 413 -14.31 17.52 -18.87
N PRO A 414 -13.67 17.23 -20.01
CA PRO A 414 -12.23 17.01 -20.06
C PRO A 414 -11.45 18.25 -19.63
N GLY A 415 -10.40 18.02 -18.82
CA GLY A 415 -9.49 19.07 -18.36
C GLY A 415 -10.13 20.14 -17.48
N LYS A 416 -11.34 19.94 -16.95
CA LYS A 416 -12.02 20.94 -16.11
C LYS A 416 -12.57 20.34 -14.82
N LEU A 417 -12.47 21.14 -13.76
CA LEU A 417 -13.05 20.86 -12.44
C LEU A 417 -14.36 21.66 -12.22
N ALA A 418 -14.98 22.11 -13.31
CA ALA A 418 -16.21 22.88 -13.30
C ALA A 418 -17.38 22.04 -12.77
N ASP A 419 -17.43 20.78 -13.16
CA ASP A 419 -18.46 19.81 -12.78
C ASP A 419 -18.03 18.96 -11.58
N PRO A 420 -19.00 18.42 -10.81
CA PRO A 420 -18.69 17.53 -9.71
C PRO A 420 -18.09 16.21 -10.22
N PRO A 421 -17.30 15.51 -9.40
CA PRO A 421 -16.78 14.22 -9.78
C PRO A 421 -17.92 13.19 -9.84
N ASP A 422 -17.82 12.25 -10.76
CA ASP A 422 -18.75 11.14 -10.91
C ASP A 422 -18.71 10.23 -9.68
N THR A 423 -19.87 10.06 -9.06
CA THR A 423 -20.07 9.24 -7.86
C THR A 423 -19.89 7.73 -8.09
N GLU A 424 -19.86 7.26 -9.33
CA GLU A 424 -19.44 5.89 -9.62
C GLU A 424 -17.94 5.68 -9.35
N PHE A 425 -17.15 6.72 -9.63
CA PHE A 425 -15.69 6.71 -9.52
C PHE A 425 -15.18 7.31 -8.22
N VAL A 426 -15.91 8.25 -7.61
CA VAL A 426 -15.59 8.87 -6.32
C VAL A 426 -16.69 8.58 -5.32
N LYS A 427 -16.41 7.69 -4.37
CA LYS A 427 -17.37 7.31 -3.33
C LYS A 427 -16.92 7.80 -1.97
N SER A 428 -17.87 8.34 -1.21
CA SER A 428 -17.74 8.46 0.23
C SER A 428 -18.29 7.18 0.86
N LEU A 429 -17.43 6.46 1.58
CA LEU A 429 -17.78 5.27 2.34
C LEU A 429 -18.61 5.70 3.56
N ASP A 430 -19.75 5.04 3.77
CA ASP A 430 -20.68 5.45 4.85
C ASP A 430 -20.11 5.08 6.22
N THR A 431 -19.55 3.87 6.31
CA THR A 431 -19.04 3.30 7.55
C THR A 431 -17.57 2.89 7.49
N GLY A 432 -17.00 2.80 6.29
CA GLY A 432 -15.58 2.51 6.09
C GLY A 432 -14.71 3.76 6.27
N PHE A 433 -13.54 3.61 6.88
CA PHE A 433 -12.56 4.70 6.95
C PHE A 433 -11.14 4.14 6.94
N PHE A 434 -10.32 4.47 5.95
CA PHE A 434 -8.91 4.06 5.94
C PHE A 434 -8.01 5.13 6.59
N PRO A 435 -7.37 4.88 7.75
CA PRO A 435 -6.59 5.89 8.45
C PRO A 435 -5.19 6.06 7.84
N GLY A 436 -5.11 6.72 6.68
CA GLY A 436 -3.88 6.96 5.93
C GLY A 436 -4.15 7.04 4.43
N VAL A 437 -3.22 6.54 3.62
CA VAL A 437 -3.39 6.39 2.16
C VAL A 437 -3.09 4.95 1.76
N MET A 438 -3.92 4.40 0.88
CA MET A 438 -3.70 3.11 0.24
C MET A 438 -3.96 3.24 -1.26
N ILE A 439 -3.04 2.68 -2.04
CA ILE A 439 -3.15 2.57 -3.50
C ILE A 439 -3.10 1.10 -3.86
N ASN A 440 -4.11 0.66 -4.60
CA ASN A 440 -4.23 -0.69 -5.14
C ASN A 440 -4.16 -0.60 -6.66
N ILE A 441 -3.35 -1.44 -7.29
CA ILE A 441 -3.24 -1.53 -8.74
C ILE A 441 -3.33 -3.00 -9.12
N ARG A 442 -4.18 -3.34 -10.10
CA ARG A 442 -4.26 -4.65 -10.74
C ARG A 442 -4.19 -4.45 -12.25
N PHE A 443 -3.44 -5.27 -12.94
CA PHE A 443 -3.47 -5.32 -14.40
C PHE A 443 -3.19 -6.73 -14.92
N PRO A 444 -3.79 -7.12 -16.05
CA PRO A 444 -3.49 -8.38 -16.71
C PRO A 444 -2.07 -8.38 -17.26
N LEU A 445 -1.49 -9.57 -17.40
CA LEU A 445 -0.20 -9.78 -18.06
C LEU A 445 -0.41 -10.59 -19.33
N GLU A 446 0.38 -10.27 -20.36
CA GLU A 446 0.45 -11.06 -21.58
C GLU A 446 1.40 -12.24 -21.38
N VAL A 447 0.95 -13.46 -21.68
CA VAL A 447 1.85 -14.60 -21.85
C VAL A 447 1.84 -14.95 -23.34
N THR A 448 2.95 -14.65 -24.02
CA THR A 448 3.19 -15.13 -25.37
C THR A 448 3.36 -16.65 -25.30
N ARG A 449 2.43 -17.41 -25.88
CA ARG A 449 2.45 -18.89 -25.90
C ARG A 449 3.48 -19.49 -26.88
N ASP A 450 4.52 -18.75 -27.24
CA ASP A 450 5.50 -19.19 -28.24
C ASP A 450 6.69 -19.98 -27.66
N GLN A 451 6.63 -20.38 -26.38
CA GLN A 451 7.69 -21.16 -25.72
C GLN A 451 7.15 -22.20 -24.72
N VAL A 452 6.31 -23.12 -25.19
CA VAL A 452 6.09 -24.41 -24.52
C VAL A 452 6.85 -25.50 -25.27
#